data_AF-A0A147IPP0-F1
#
_entry.id   AF-A0A147IPP0-F1
#
_cell.length_a   1.000
_cell.length_b   1.000
_cell.length_c   1.000
_cell.angle_alpha   90.00
_cell.angle_beta   90.00
_cell.angle_gamma   90.00
#
_symmetry.space_group_name_H-M   'P 1'
#
loop_
_entity.id
_entity.type
_entity.pdbx_description
1 polymer ?
#
loop_
_entity_poly.entity_id
_entity_poly.type
_entity_poly.pdbx_seq_one_letter_code
_entity_poly.pdbx_strand_id
1 'polypeptide(L)'
;MMMVTNETISWRRPGRVARGMAAAIGLILFGYFFLGLALGAIPRATVRMPEAGADAVTIFVESSAIHTAIIVPKQAAGVDWRDWARPQGLRDPRFAGFPFLAIGWGEAGFFRETPHWRDVKPGTILHAALGSERTLIHVDHLPLPRANGDDVRAIRLSPEA
;
A
#
# COMPACT_ATOMS: atom_id res chain seq x y z
N MET A 1 40.53 -43.88 32.78
CA MET A 1 39.70 -44.20 31.60
C MET A 1 38.27 -43.77 31.93
N MET A 2 37.89 -42.55 31.56
CA MET A 2 36.60 -41.95 31.92
C MET A 2 35.66 -42.09 30.73
N MET A 3 34.68 -42.98 30.86
CA MET A 3 33.67 -43.25 29.83
C MET A 3 32.63 -42.13 29.91
N VAL A 4 32.68 -41.16 28.99
CA VAL A 4 31.62 -40.14 28.86
C VAL A 4 30.45 -40.80 28.13
N THR A 5 29.35 -41.03 28.83
CA THR A 5 28.13 -41.58 28.24
C THR A 5 27.39 -40.51 27.45
N ASN A 6 27.08 -40.82 26.19
CA ASN A 6 26.36 -39.99 25.25
C ASN A 6 24.89 -39.84 25.70
N GLU A 7 24.55 -38.72 26.35
CA GLU A 7 23.16 -38.41 26.67
C GLU A 7 22.35 -38.25 25.38
N THR A 8 21.22 -38.93 25.35
CA THR A 8 20.36 -39.08 24.18
C THR A 8 19.74 -37.73 23.78
N ILE A 9 20.11 -37.23 22.59
CA ILE A 9 19.36 -36.15 21.93
C ILE A 9 17.93 -36.66 21.68
N SER A 10 17.00 -36.23 22.52
CA SER A 10 15.59 -36.61 22.48
C SER A 10 14.87 -35.90 21.35
N TRP A 11 14.90 -36.49 20.14
CA TRP A 11 14.21 -36.01 18.94
C TRP A 11 12.67 -35.88 19.08
N ARG A 12 12.09 -36.40 20.17
CA ARG A 12 10.63 -36.33 20.46
C ARG A 12 10.17 -34.96 20.94
N ARG A 13 11.05 -34.15 21.52
CA ARG A 13 10.78 -32.76 21.93
C ARG A 13 10.71 -31.79 20.74
N PRO A 14 11.68 -31.75 19.80
CA PRO A 14 11.59 -30.87 18.63
C PRO A 14 10.40 -31.22 17.73
N GLY A 15 10.05 -32.50 17.55
CA GLY A 15 8.87 -32.90 16.78
C GLY A 15 7.52 -32.51 17.39
N ARG A 16 7.45 -32.25 18.70
CA ARG A 16 6.24 -31.73 19.36
C ARG A 16 6.15 -30.21 19.23
N VAL A 17 7.28 -29.52 19.39
CA VAL A 17 7.40 -28.07 19.19
C VAL A 17 7.08 -27.71 17.75
N ALA A 18 7.67 -28.39 16.77
CA ALA A 18 7.42 -28.16 15.35
C ALA A 18 5.94 -28.35 14.97
N ARG A 19 5.28 -29.39 15.49
CA ARG A 19 3.83 -29.60 15.30
C ARG A 19 2.99 -28.50 15.94
N GLY A 20 3.36 -28.06 17.13
CA GLY A 20 2.71 -26.92 17.80
C GLY A 20 2.84 -25.63 16.99
N MET A 21 4.03 -25.33 16.47
CA MET A 21 4.28 -24.18 15.61
C MET A 21 3.48 -24.26 14.30
N ALA A 22 3.47 -25.43 13.65
CA ALA A 22 2.69 -25.62 12.42
C ALA A 22 1.19 -25.46 12.66
N ALA A 23 0.66 -25.98 13.78
CA ALA A 23 -0.73 -25.79 14.16
C ALA A 23 -1.06 -24.32 14.45
N ALA A 24 -0.17 -23.60 15.13
CA ALA A 24 -0.35 -22.17 15.39
C ALA A 24 -0.34 -21.34 14.10
N ILE A 25 0.61 -21.58 13.19
CA ILE A 25 0.64 -20.93 11.86
C ILE A 25 -0.64 -21.25 11.09
N GLY A 26 -1.06 -22.52 11.07
CA GLY A 26 -2.30 -22.93 10.41
C GLY A 26 -3.52 -22.20 10.97
N LEU A 27 -3.61 -22.08 12.30
CA LEU A 27 -4.69 -21.34 12.96
C LEU A 27 -4.67 -19.85 12.64
N ILE A 28 -3.49 -19.22 12.60
CA ILE A 28 -3.35 -17.80 12.22
C ILE A 28 -3.80 -17.58 10.78
N LEU A 29 -3.34 -18.42 9.85
CA LEU A 29 -3.71 -18.31 8.43
C LEU A 29 -5.20 -18.56 8.22
N PHE A 30 -5.76 -19.56 8.90
CA PHE A 30 -7.20 -19.82 8.89
C PHE A 30 -7.97 -18.63 9.45
N GLY A 31 -7.60 -18.13 10.63
CA GLY A 31 -8.21 -16.96 11.24
C GLY A 31 -8.15 -15.73 10.34
N TYR A 32 -6.99 -15.47 9.72
CA TYR A 32 -6.80 -14.37 8.76
C TYR A 32 -7.72 -14.50 7.53
N PHE A 33 -7.83 -15.70 6.96
CA PHE A 33 -8.71 -15.96 5.83
C PHE A 33 -10.18 -15.68 6.17
N PHE A 34 -10.68 -16.20 7.30
CA PHE A 34 -12.06 -15.98 7.71
C PHE A 34 -12.32 -14.54 8.14
N LEU A 35 -11.35 -13.87 8.77
CA LEU A 35 -11.43 -12.44 9.06
C LEU A 35 -11.55 -11.64 7.76
N GLY A 36 -10.76 -11.97 6.74
CA GLY A 36 -10.86 -11.36 5.42
C GLY A 36 -12.24 -11.55 4.79
N LEU A 37 -12.83 -12.75 4.86
CA LEU A 37 -14.20 -12.99 4.40
C LEU A 37 -15.24 -12.18 5.20
N ALA A 38 -15.11 -12.14 6.52
CA ALA A 38 -16.04 -11.42 7.38
C ALA A 38 -15.99 -9.89 7.13
N LEU A 39 -14.79 -9.33 7.03
CA LEU A 39 -14.59 -7.91 6.71
C LEU A 39 -15.02 -7.59 5.27
N GLY A 40 -14.73 -8.48 4.32
CA GLY A 40 -15.17 -8.34 2.92
C GLY A 40 -16.69 -8.43 2.74
N ALA A 41 -17.39 -9.09 3.67
CA ALA A 41 -18.85 -9.17 3.69
C ALA A 41 -19.53 -7.93 4.29
N ILE A 42 -18.78 -6.99 4.89
CA ILE A 42 -19.34 -5.73 5.38
C ILE A 42 -19.92 -4.96 4.18
N PRO A 43 -21.23 -4.66 4.17
CA PRO A 43 -21.84 -3.93 3.08
C PRO A 43 -21.20 -2.56 2.92
N ARG A 44 -20.78 -2.24 1.70
CA ARG A 44 -20.32 -0.89 1.38
C ARG A 44 -21.49 0.08 1.45
N ALA A 45 -21.47 0.99 2.42
CA ALA A 45 -22.39 2.12 2.42
C ALA A 45 -21.95 3.10 1.34
N THR A 46 -22.70 3.18 0.24
CA THR A 46 -22.50 4.26 -0.74
C THR A 46 -23.12 5.52 -0.17
N VAL A 47 -22.30 6.38 0.44
CA VAL A 47 -22.74 7.72 0.83
C VAL A 47 -22.98 8.50 -0.46
N ARG A 48 -24.19 9.03 -0.63
CA ARG A 48 -24.49 9.94 -1.74
C ARG A 48 -23.69 11.21 -1.51
N MET A 49 -22.74 11.49 -2.39
CA MET A 49 -22.01 12.75 -2.37
C MET A 49 -22.96 13.90 -2.75
N PRO A 50 -22.78 15.09 -2.16
CA PRO A 50 -23.47 16.30 -2.62
C PRO A 50 -23.25 16.53 -4.12
N GLU A 51 -24.19 17.23 -4.76
CA GLU A 51 -23.96 17.64 -6.14
C GLU A 51 -22.77 18.60 -6.21
N ALA A 52 -21.84 18.32 -7.11
CA ALA A 52 -20.65 19.14 -7.27
C ALA A 52 -21.04 20.47 -7.93
N GLY A 53 -20.50 21.58 -7.40
CA GLY A 53 -20.68 22.91 -7.95
C GLY A 53 -20.07 23.06 -9.35
N ALA A 54 -20.36 24.18 -10.00
CA ALA A 54 -19.81 24.51 -11.32
C ALA A 54 -18.28 24.64 -11.30
N ASP A 55 -17.72 25.01 -10.16
CA ASP A 55 -16.29 25.19 -9.86
C ASP A 55 -15.62 23.93 -9.29
N ALA A 56 -16.35 22.81 -9.19
CA ALA A 56 -15.83 21.60 -8.59
C ALA A 56 -14.65 20.99 -9.38
N VAL A 57 -13.58 20.67 -8.65
CA VAL A 57 -12.36 20.05 -9.16
C VAL A 57 -12.51 18.54 -9.16
N THR A 58 -12.08 17.89 -10.24
CA THR A 58 -12.03 16.42 -10.27
C THR A 58 -10.68 15.93 -9.75
N ILE A 59 -10.73 15.12 -8.70
CA ILE A 59 -9.61 14.30 -8.23
C ILE A 59 -9.91 12.83 -8.48
N PHE A 60 -8.91 11.97 -8.31
CA PHE A 60 -9.10 10.54 -8.37
C PHE A 60 -8.51 9.86 -7.14
N VAL A 61 -9.09 8.75 -6.74
CA VAL A 61 -8.53 7.85 -5.74
C VAL A 61 -8.21 6.55 -6.46
N GLU A 62 -6.93 6.19 -6.43
CA GLU A 62 -6.44 4.89 -6.87
C GLU A 62 -6.29 3.97 -5.66
N SER A 63 -6.80 2.75 -5.76
CA SER A 63 -6.73 1.75 -4.71
C SER A 63 -6.60 0.35 -5.30
N SER A 64 -5.44 -0.25 -5.12
CA SER A 64 -5.13 -1.64 -5.45
C SER A 64 -4.94 -2.47 -4.17
N ALA A 65 -4.60 -3.76 -4.32
CA ALA A 65 -4.36 -4.65 -3.18
C ALA A 65 -3.18 -4.24 -2.29
N ILE A 66 -2.24 -3.44 -2.80
CA ILE A 66 -0.99 -3.10 -2.11
C ILE A 66 -0.60 -1.62 -2.21
N HIS A 67 -1.39 -0.80 -2.90
CA HIS A 67 -1.10 0.61 -3.10
C HIS A 67 -2.39 1.43 -3.15
N THR A 68 -2.38 2.57 -2.46
CA THR A 68 -3.43 3.58 -2.52
C THR A 68 -2.78 4.93 -2.75
N ALA A 69 -3.31 5.70 -3.70
CA ALA A 69 -2.84 7.05 -3.99
C ALA A 69 -4.02 8.00 -4.23
N ILE A 70 -3.80 9.26 -3.88
CA ILE A 70 -4.69 10.36 -4.24
C ILE A 70 -4.10 11.04 -5.46
N ILE A 71 -4.89 11.15 -6.52
CA ILE A 71 -4.49 11.75 -7.77
C ILE A 71 -5.16 13.12 -7.91
N VAL A 72 -4.34 14.17 -7.98
CA VAL A 72 -4.80 15.56 -8.05
C VAL A 72 -4.28 16.25 -9.31
N PRO A 73 -5.03 17.22 -9.88
CA PRO A 73 -4.47 18.08 -10.91
C PRO A 73 -3.32 18.91 -10.32
N LYS A 74 -2.25 19.11 -11.11
CA LYS A 74 -1.11 19.94 -10.71
C LYS A 74 -1.50 21.36 -10.36
N GLN A 75 -2.51 21.89 -11.04
CA GLN A 75 -3.08 23.20 -10.79
C GLN A 75 -4.59 23.13 -10.92
N ALA A 76 -5.31 23.53 -9.87
CA ALA A 76 -6.76 23.72 -9.88
C ALA A 76 -7.19 24.53 -8.66
N ALA A 77 -8.32 25.22 -8.76
CA ALA A 77 -8.92 25.98 -7.65
C ALA A 77 -7.93 26.89 -6.88
N GLY A 78 -7.02 27.54 -7.61
CA GLY A 78 -6.01 28.45 -7.02
C GLY A 78 -4.82 27.76 -6.33
N VAL A 79 -4.77 26.43 -6.29
CA VAL A 79 -3.63 25.66 -5.76
C VAL A 79 -2.70 25.26 -6.90
N ASP A 80 -1.39 25.45 -6.71
CA ASP A 80 -0.34 25.00 -7.63
C ASP A 80 0.67 24.11 -6.91
N TRP A 81 0.72 22.84 -7.32
CA TRP A 81 1.58 21.82 -6.72
C TRP A 81 2.96 21.74 -7.36
N ARG A 82 3.25 22.48 -8.43
CA ARG A 82 4.51 22.34 -9.22
C ARG A 82 5.77 22.66 -8.42
N ASP A 83 5.68 23.58 -7.46
CA ASP A 83 6.81 23.96 -6.61
C ASP A 83 7.16 22.89 -5.57
N TRP A 84 6.16 22.10 -5.18
CA TRP A 84 6.29 20.97 -4.27
C TRP A 84 6.70 19.69 -5.01
N ALA A 85 5.98 19.33 -6.08
CA ALA A 85 6.25 18.19 -6.95
C ALA A 85 7.17 18.58 -8.11
N ARG A 86 8.43 18.85 -7.77
CA ARG A 86 9.43 19.35 -8.71
C ARG A 86 9.83 18.30 -9.75
N PRO A 87 9.78 18.62 -11.06
CA PRO A 87 10.15 17.68 -12.13
C PRO A 87 11.57 17.12 -12.06
N GLN A 88 12.50 17.82 -11.39
CA GLN A 88 13.90 17.40 -11.26
C GLN A 88 14.06 16.10 -10.46
N GLY A 89 13.06 15.72 -9.66
CA GLY A 89 13.05 14.43 -8.95
C GLY A 89 12.65 13.24 -9.81
N LEU A 90 12.16 13.47 -11.03
CA LEU A 90 11.72 12.39 -11.92
C LEU A 90 12.93 11.68 -12.54
N ARG A 91 12.87 10.35 -12.57
CA ARG A 91 13.84 9.54 -13.30
C ARG A 91 13.78 9.78 -14.81
N ASP A 92 12.58 10.01 -15.34
CA ASP A 92 12.34 10.33 -16.75
C ASP A 92 11.70 11.72 -16.87
N PRO A 93 12.41 12.73 -17.40
CA PRO A 93 11.89 14.09 -17.52
C PRO A 93 10.65 14.21 -18.42
N ARG A 94 10.36 13.23 -19.29
CA ARG A 94 9.19 13.28 -20.18
C ARG A 94 7.87 13.31 -19.41
N PHE A 95 7.84 12.76 -18.19
CA PHE A 95 6.64 12.76 -17.34
C PHE A 95 6.38 14.13 -16.70
N ALA A 96 7.34 15.06 -16.74
CA ALA A 96 7.18 16.41 -16.20
C ALA A 96 5.95 17.15 -16.75
N GLY A 97 5.63 16.94 -18.02
CA GLY A 97 4.54 17.62 -18.73
C GLY A 97 3.14 17.10 -18.42
N PHE A 98 3.00 15.99 -17.68
CA PHE A 98 1.68 15.44 -17.42
C PHE A 98 0.86 16.27 -16.41
N PRO A 99 -0.48 16.39 -16.56
CA PRO A 99 -1.26 17.34 -15.78
C PRO A 99 -1.63 16.90 -14.36
N PHE A 100 -1.45 15.62 -14.00
CA PHE A 100 -1.82 15.10 -12.67
C PHE A 100 -0.61 14.65 -11.86
N LEU A 101 -0.79 14.61 -10.54
CA LEU A 101 0.12 14.05 -9.56
C LEU A 101 -0.60 12.93 -8.82
N ALA A 102 -0.04 11.72 -8.82
CA ALA A 102 -0.41 10.66 -7.89
C ALA A 102 0.45 10.78 -6.65
N ILE A 103 -0.19 10.87 -5.48
CA ILE A 103 0.47 11.04 -4.20
C ILE A 103 0.11 9.83 -3.33
N GLY A 104 1.12 9.03 -3.03
CA GLY A 104 1.03 7.89 -2.11
C GLY A 104 2.01 8.04 -0.96
N TRP A 105 1.83 7.24 0.09
CA TRP A 105 2.75 7.19 1.23
C TRP A 105 2.95 5.75 1.68
N GLY A 106 4.10 5.45 2.30
CA GLY A 106 4.38 4.10 2.78
C GLY A 106 5.83 3.88 3.16
N GLU A 107 6.18 2.61 3.34
CA GLU A 107 7.52 2.18 3.78
C GLU A 107 8.59 2.47 2.72
N ALA A 108 9.71 3.06 3.14
CA ALA A 108 10.74 3.59 2.25
C ALA A 108 11.52 2.50 1.48
N GLY A 109 11.77 1.35 2.09
CA GLY A 109 12.38 0.18 1.45
C GLY A 109 11.51 -0.40 0.33
N PHE A 110 10.18 -0.37 0.46
CA PHE A 110 9.26 -0.79 -0.59
C PHE A 110 9.44 0.10 -1.82
N PHE A 111 9.43 1.42 -1.65
CA PHE A 111 9.60 2.34 -2.78
C PHE A 111 11.02 2.38 -3.36
N ARG A 112 12.06 2.22 -2.54
CA ARG A 112 13.45 2.43 -2.99
C ARG A 112 14.22 1.16 -3.32
N GLU A 113 13.91 0.06 -2.64
CA GLU A 113 14.67 -1.18 -2.71
C GLU A 113 13.92 -2.30 -3.44
N THR A 114 12.66 -2.07 -3.82
CA THR A 114 11.80 -3.09 -4.44
C THR A 114 11.34 -2.70 -5.86
N PRO A 115 12.25 -2.62 -6.85
CA PRO A 115 11.87 -2.29 -8.22
C PRO A 115 11.05 -3.40 -8.88
N HIS A 116 11.19 -4.66 -8.44
CA HIS A 116 10.38 -5.79 -8.87
C HIS A 116 9.89 -6.59 -7.67
N TRP A 117 8.81 -7.35 -7.86
CA TRP A 117 8.25 -8.25 -6.84
C TRP A 117 9.24 -9.29 -6.29
N ARG A 118 10.23 -9.70 -7.08
CA ARG A 118 11.27 -10.63 -6.64
C ARG A 118 12.25 -10.01 -5.63
N ASP A 119 12.31 -8.68 -5.58
CA ASP A 119 13.24 -7.93 -4.73
C ASP A 119 12.64 -7.65 -3.34
N VAL A 120 11.39 -8.07 -3.11
CA VAL A 120 10.68 -7.89 -1.84
C VAL A 120 11.41 -8.67 -0.74
N LYS A 121 11.83 -7.97 0.30
CA LYS A 121 12.44 -8.56 1.49
C LYS A 121 11.38 -8.84 2.56
N PRO A 122 11.43 -9.97 3.27
CA PRO A 122 10.48 -10.25 4.36
C PRO A 122 10.43 -9.17 5.44
N GLY A 123 11.59 -8.56 5.77
CA GLY A 123 11.65 -7.45 6.72
C GLY A 123 10.90 -6.21 6.24
N THR A 124 10.99 -5.88 4.95
CA THR A 124 10.23 -4.78 4.32
C THR A 124 8.73 -5.01 4.43
N ILE A 125 8.26 -6.24 4.18
CA ILE A 125 6.85 -6.61 4.35
C ILE A 125 6.43 -6.40 5.81
N LEU A 126 7.23 -6.86 6.77
CA LEU A 126 6.91 -6.75 8.18
C LEU A 126 6.81 -5.29 8.64
N HIS A 127 7.74 -4.44 8.21
CA HIS A 127 7.70 -3.00 8.47
C HIS A 127 6.51 -2.31 7.79
N ALA A 128 6.19 -2.68 6.55
CA ALA A 128 5.02 -2.16 5.87
C ALA A 128 3.71 -2.56 6.57
N ALA A 129 3.62 -3.79 7.08
CA ALA A 129 2.41 -4.33 7.70
C ALA A 129 2.18 -3.88 9.15
N LEU A 130 3.25 -3.79 9.96
CA LEU A 130 3.15 -3.44 11.39
C LEU A 130 3.35 -1.96 11.68
N GLY A 131 3.88 -1.21 10.70
CA GLY A 131 4.31 0.18 10.88
C GLY A 131 5.82 0.32 10.75
N SER A 132 6.23 1.43 10.16
CA SER A 132 7.63 1.74 9.88
C SER A 132 7.96 3.16 10.34
N GLU A 133 9.12 3.32 10.98
CA GLU A 133 9.73 4.62 11.27
C GLU A 133 10.41 5.22 10.03
N ARG A 134 10.52 4.44 8.94
CA ARG A 134 11.12 4.86 7.67
C ARG A 134 10.04 4.92 6.60
N THR A 135 9.30 6.01 6.57
CA THR A 135 8.27 6.26 5.55
C THR A 135 8.68 7.38 4.60
N LEU A 136 8.05 7.41 3.42
CA LEU A 136 8.17 8.51 2.47
C LEU A 136 6.84 8.77 1.76
N ILE A 137 6.75 9.96 1.17
CA ILE A 137 5.71 10.29 0.20
C ILE A 137 6.28 10.00 -1.19
N HIS A 138 5.55 9.22 -1.97
CA HIS A 138 5.85 8.92 -3.36
C HIS A 138 4.97 9.77 -4.27
N VAL A 139 5.58 10.43 -5.25
CA VAL A 139 4.88 11.33 -6.17
C VAL A 139 5.17 10.93 -7.60
N ASP A 140 4.14 10.53 -8.32
CA ASP A 140 4.20 10.23 -9.75
C ASP A 140 3.50 11.30 -10.56
N HIS A 141 4.05 11.64 -11.71
CA HIS A 141 3.39 12.52 -12.66
C HIS A 141 2.64 11.65 -13.66
N LEU A 142 1.33 11.85 -13.77
CA LEU A 142 0.45 11.00 -14.56
C LEU A 142 -0.33 11.79 -15.60
N PRO A 143 -0.54 11.23 -16.81
CA PRO A 143 -1.55 11.75 -17.72
C PRO A 143 -2.93 11.68 -17.05
N LEU A 144 -3.97 12.21 -17.71
CA LEU A 144 -5.34 12.03 -17.23
C LEU A 144 -5.58 10.53 -16.92
N PRO A 145 -5.90 10.16 -15.67
CA PRO A 145 -6.15 8.77 -15.32
C PRO A 145 -7.26 8.22 -16.20
N ARG A 146 -7.06 7.02 -16.75
CA ARG A 146 -8.13 6.36 -17.49
C ARG A 146 -9.24 6.03 -16.51
N ALA A 147 -10.40 6.64 -16.67
CA ALA A 147 -11.54 6.53 -15.76
C ALA A 147 -12.21 5.12 -15.70
N ASN A 148 -11.57 4.06 -16.21
CA ASN A 148 -12.14 2.72 -16.37
C ASN A 148 -11.26 1.58 -15.82
N GLY A 149 -10.29 1.84 -14.94
CA GLY A 149 -9.70 0.79 -14.11
C GLY A 149 -10.61 0.51 -12.92
N ASP A 150 -10.81 -0.76 -12.54
CA ASP A 150 -11.60 -1.12 -11.36
C ASP A 150 -11.07 -0.45 -10.07
N ASP A 151 -9.78 -0.12 -10.09
CA ASP A 151 -9.00 0.42 -8.98
C ASP A 151 -8.99 1.95 -8.93
N VAL A 152 -9.56 2.68 -9.90
CA VAL A 152 -9.54 4.15 -9.92
C VAL A 152 -10.95 4.72 -9.91
N ARG A 153 -11.22 5.64 -8.98
CA ARG A 153 -12.51 6.33 -8.85
C ARG A 153 -12.33 7.84 -8.92
N ALA A 154 -13.11 8.49 -9.77
CA ALA A 154 -13.18 9.95 -9.85
C ALA A 154 -14.09 10.50 -8.75
N ILE A 155 -13.65 11.58 -8.09
CA ILE A 155 -14.41 12.32 -7.08
C ILE A 155 -14.37 13.79 -7.48
N ARG A 156 -15.53 14.45 -7.48
CA ARG A 156 -15.62 15.89 -7.70
C ARG A 156 -15.74 16.59 -6.36
N LEU A 157 -14.87 17.55 -6.08
CA LEU A 157 -14.81 18.31 -4.84
C LEU A 157 -15.08 19.79 -5.15
N SER A 158 -16.08 20.37 -4.51
CA SER A 158 -16.33 21.81 -4.54
C SER A 158 -15.38 22.51 -3.55
N PRO A 159 -14.81 23.68 -3.90
CA PRO A 159 -14.01 24.50 -2.98
C PRO A 159 -14.78 24.99 -1.74
N GLU A 160 -16.10 25.15 -1.87
CA GLU A 160 -17.00 25.59 -0.82
C GLU A 160 -17.84 24.39 -0.33
N ALA A 161 -17.86 24.17 0.99
CA ALA A 161 -18.68 23.16 1.68
C ALA A 161 -19.54 23.84 2.76
#